data_AF-A0A8F1MAV4-F1
#
_entry.id   AF-A0A8F1MAV4-F1
#
_cell.length_a   1.000
_cell.length_b   1.000
_cell.length_c   1.000
_cell.angle_alpha   90.00
_cell.angle_beta   90.00
_cell.angle_gamma   90.00
#
_symmetry.space_group_name_H-M   'P 1'
#
loop_
_entity.id
_entity.type
_entity.pdbx_description
1 polymer ?
#
loop_
_entity_poly.entity_id
_entity_poly.type
_entity_poly.pdbx_seq_one_letter_code
_entity_poly.pdbx_strand_id
1 'polypeptide(L)' 'MAEKIVNIADSVTVGELAETLGLSVTTLIGELFKNGIAATINQRLDFRDCTDY' A
#
# COMPACT_ATOMS: atom_id res chain seq x y z
N MET A 1 5.12 -7.05 17.12
CA MET A 1 4.67 -7.10 15.72
C MET A 1 5.15 -5.80 15.08
N ALA A 2 5.96 -5.87 14.03
CA ALA A 2 6.63 -4.69 13.49
C ALA A 2 5.67 -3.94 12.57
N GLU A 3 5.12 -2.82 13.05
CA GLU A 3 4.46 -1.84 12.20
C GLU A 3 5.54 -1.19 11.33
N LYS A 4 5.63 -1.64 10.07
CA LYS A 4 6.50 -1.02 9.07
C LYS A 4 5.76 0.19 8.52
N ILE A 5 5.96 1.34 9.15
CA ILE A 5 5.45 2.62 8.65
C ILE A 5 6.26 2.97 7.40
N VAL A 6 5.64 2.83 6.23
CA VAL A 6 6.22 3.26 4.96
C VAL A 6 5.57 4.59 4.60
N ASN A 7 6.39 5.62 4.37
CA ASN A 7 5.92 6.92 3.92
C ASN A 7 5.64 6.85 2.42
N ILE A 8 4.38 6.85 2.04
CA ILE A 8 3.91 6.70 0.66
C ILE A 8 3.39 8.07 0.20
N ALA A 9 3.55 8.45 -1.08
CA ALA A 9 3.03 9.71 -1.60
C ALA A 9 1.49 9.79 -1.51
N ASP A 10 0.92 11.01 -1.48
CA ASP A 10 -0.52 11.32 -1.31
C ASP A 10 -1.49 10.36 -2.03
N SER A 11 -1.13 9.95 -3.26
CA SER A 11 -1.82 8.87 -3.96
C SER A 11 -0.80 8.04 -4.74
N VAL A 12 -0.73 6.74 -4.47
CA VAL A 12 0.02 5.79 -5.30
C VAL A 12 -0.85 4.62 -5.70
N THR A 13 -0.50 3.93 -6.76
CA THR A 13 -1.14 2.64 -7.06
C THR A 13 -0.50 1.51 -6.28
N VAL A 14 -1.22 0.41 -6.08
CA VAL A 14 -0.65 -0.82 -5.48
C VAL A 14 0.57 -1.31 -6.26
N GLY A 15 0.56 -1.13 -7.59
CA GLY A 15 1.72 -1.38 -8.45
C GLY A 15 2.94 -0.55 -8.05
N GLU A 16 2.78 0.77 -8.05
CA GLU A 16 3.88 1.70 -7.74
C GLU A 16 4.36 1.60 -6.30
N LEU A 17 3.46 1.28 -5.36
CA LEU A 17 3.81 0.98 -3.98
C LEU A 17 4.72 -0.25 -3.91
N ALA A 18 4.35 -1.34 -4.58
CA ALA A 18 5.15 -2.55 -4.60
C ALA A 18 6.52 -2.34 -5.26
N GLU A 19 6.57 -1.56 -6.35
CA GLU A 19 7.83 -1.14 -6.98
C GLU A 19 8.71 -0.32 -6.03
N THR A 20 8.11 0.63 -5.28
CA THR A 20 8.82 1.45 -4.28
C THR A 20 9.36 0.60 -3.12
N LEU A 21 8.61 -0.43 -2.69
CA LEU A 21 9.07 -1.38 -1.67
C LEU A 21 10.03 -2.45 -2.21
N GLY A 22 10.20 -2.55 -3.53
CA GLY A 22 10.96 -3.63 -4.17
C GLY A 22 10.32 -5.02 -3.99
N LEU A 23 9.00 -5.07 -3.81
CA LEU A 23 8.22 -6.29 -3.63
C LEU A 23 7.38 -6.57 -4.87
N SER A 24 7.05 -7.84 -5.09
CA SER A 24 6.08 -8.20 -6.13
C SER A 24 4.69 -7.68 -5.77
N VAL A 25 4.03 -7.01 -6.72
CA VAL A 25 2.66 -6.50 -6.59
C VAL A 25 1.70 -7.57 -6.07
N THR A 26 1.84 -8.80 -6.57
CA THR A 26 1.04 -9.96 -6.14
C THR A 26 1.25 -10.33 -4.66
N THR A 27 2.46 -10.16 -4.14
CA THR A 27 2.75 -10.37 -2.72
C THR A 27 2.04 -9.32 -1.88
N LEU A 28 2.14 -8.05 -2.27
CA LEU A 28 1.50 -6.94 -1.57
C LEU A 28 -0.03 -7.06 -1.60
N ILE A 29 -0.60 -7.42 -2.75
CA ILE A 29 -2.04 -7.76 -2.89
C ILE A 29 -2.40 -8.95 -1.99
N GLY A 30 -1.58 -9.99 -1.95
CA GLY A 30 -1.82 -11.16 -1.09
C GLY A 30 -1.80 -10.83 0.40
N GLU A 31 -0.95 -9.91 0.84
CA GLU A 31 -0.91 -9.42 2.22
C GLU A 31 -2.10 -8.52 2.54
N LEU A 32 -2.45 -7.58 1.65
CA LEU A 32 -3.66 -6.77 1.79
C LEU A 32 -4.91 -7.66 1.85
N PHE A 33 -4.97 -8.69 1.01
CA PHE A 33 -6.08 -9.64 0.97
C PHE A 33 -6.21 -10.45 2.26
N LYS A 34 -5.09 -10.88 2.86
CA LYS A 34 -5.08 -11.53 4.18
C LYS A 34 -5.58 -10.62 5.30
N ASN A 35 -5.41 -9.31 5.14
CA ASN A 35 -5.96 -8.28 6.03
C ASN A 35 -7.40 -7.88 5.66
N GLY A 36 -8.05 -8.57 4.71
CA GLY A 36 -9.42 -8.29 4.27
C GLY A 36 -9.55 -7.14 3.28
N ILE A 37 -8.43 -6.59 2.80
CA ILE A 37 -8.38 -5.49 1.84
C ILE A 37 -8.15 -6.07 0.45
N ALA A 38 -9.22 -6.18 -0.34
CA ALA A 38 -9.10 -6.51 -1.75
C ALA A 38 -8.63 -5.27 -2.52
N ALA A 39 -7.40 -5.32 -3.05
CA ALA A 39 -6.84 -4.26 -3.87
C ALA A 39 -6.33 -4.79 -5.22
N THR A 40 -6.45 -3.99 -6.27
CA THR A 40 -5.94 -4.32 -7.61
C THR A 40 -4.68 -3.53 -7.93
N ILE A 41 -3.88 -3.99 -8.89
CA ILE A 41 -2.62 -3.32 -9.29
C ILE A 41 -2.81 -1.84 -9.61
N ASN A 42 -3.94 -1.50 -10.26
CA ASN A 42 -4.28 -0.14 -10.66
C ASN A 42 -5.18 0.58 -9.64
N GLN A 43 -5.40 -0.03 -8.47
CA GLN A 43 -6.12 0.64 -7.40
C GLN A 43 -5.24 1.73 -6.81
N ARG A 44 -5.76 2.95 -6.80
CA ARG A 44 -5.14 4.05 -6.05
C ARG A 44 -5.37 3.81 -4.57
N LEU A 45 -4.28 3.78 -3.83
CA LEU A 45 -4.27 3.77 -2.39
C LEU A 45 -3.97 5.21 -1.96
N ASP A 46 -5.03 5.88 -1.52
CA ASP A 46 -4.94 7.21 -0.92
C ASP A 46 -4.55 7.03 0.54
N PHE A 47 -3.28 7.26 0.85
CA PHE A 47 -2.80 7.34 2.23
C PHE A 47 -2.84 8.81 2.64
N ARG A 48 -4.04 9.31 2.95
CA ARG A 48 -4.14 10.62 3.58
C ARG A 48 -3.52 10.51 4.97
N ASP A 49 -2.34 11.09 5.14
CA ASP A 49 -1.80 11.41 6.45
C ASP A 49 -2.84 12.28 7.16
N CYS A 50 -3.52 11.70 8.13
CA CYS A 50 -4.34 12.45 9.07
C CYS A 50 -3.40 13.14 10.07
N THR A 51 -2.47 13.97 9.58
CA THR A 51 -1.85 15.03 10.40
C THR A 51 -2.67 16.29 10.16
N ASP A 52 -3.89 16.27 10.67
CA ASP A 52 -4.62 17.49 10.98
C ASP A 52 -4.81 17.48 12.49
N TYR A 53 -4.08 18.40 13.15
CA TYR A 53 -3.98 18.73 14.59
C TYR A 53 -3.02 17.96 15.50
#